data_AF-A0A3P7RJG4-F1
#
_entry.id   AF-A0A3P7RJG4-F1
#
_cell.length_a   1.000
_cell.length_b   1.000
_cell.length_c   1.000
_cell.angle_alpha   90.00
_cell.angle_beta   90.00
_cell.angle_gamma   90.00
#
_symmetry.space_group_name_H-M   'P 1'
#
loop_
_entity.id
_entity.type
_entity.pdbx_description
1 polymer ?
#
loop_
_entity_poly.entity_id
_entity_poly.type
_entity_poly.pdbx_seq_one_letter_code
_entity_poly.pdbx_strand_id
1 'polypeptide(L)'
;MFFRRNREGDRDRALQTVLQITSSCKDGTAVSPDVICLAGRIYKDKFITSNYEDRESLDKAIEWYRRAFDLSPLEYSGINLITLLRARGETFENNSEMQQIAVVLNSLLGRKGALANLTEYWDVATYFEVSVLAEDYPKACQAALKMAIMKPPIW
;
A
#
# COMPACT_ATOMS: atom_id res chain seq x y z
N MET A 1 1.57 -4.19 15.43
CA MET A 1 0.70 -3.00 15.36
C MET A 1 1.45 -1.84 16.02
N PHE A 2 2.01 -0.90 15.24
CA PHE A 2 2.87 0.18 15.75
C PHE A 2 2.11 1.51 15.82
N PHE A 3 2.11 2.15 16.99
CA PHE A 3 1.53 3.47 17.21
C PHE A 3 2.25 4.54 16.36
N ARG A 4 1.50 5.31 15.57
CA ARG A 4 2.02 6.45 14.81
C ARG A 4 2.29 7.63 15.76
N ARG A 5 3.54 7.79 16.20
CA ARG A 5 4.02 9.05 16.79
C ARG A 5 4.49 9.95 15.65
N ASN A 6 3.95 11.16 15.55
CA ASN A 6 4.26 12.11 14.46
C ASN A 6 4.93 13.38 15.00
N ARG A 7 6.01 13.24 15.79
CA ARG A 7 6.83 14.40 16.16
C ARG A 7 7.83 14.69 15.05
N GLU A 8 8.30 15.93 15.00
CA GLU A 8 9.35 16.35 14.07
C GLU A 8 10.59 15.44 14.22
N GLY A 9 11.11 14.94 13.08
CA GLY A 9 12.23 14.00 13.04
C GLY A 9 11.94 12.54 13.45
N ASP A 10 10.72 12.17 13.84
CA ASP A 10 10.39 10.75 14.12
C ASP A 10 10.42 9.91 12.82
N ARG A 11 9.92 10.48 11.71
CA ARG A 11 9.87 9.81 10.40
C ARG A 11 11.27 9.54 9.84
N ASP A 12 12.18 10.49 9.95
CA ASP A 12 13.55 10.34 9.45
C ASP A 12 14.34 9.34 10.30
N ARG A 13 14.13 9.32 11.62
CA ARG A 13 14.71 8.30 12.50
C ARG A 13 14.19 6.90 12.18
N ALA A 14 12.88 6.74 12.01
CA ALA A 14 12.29 5.47 11.61
C ALA A 14 12.84 4.98 10.26
N LEU A 15 12.97 5.89 9.29
CA LEU A 15 13.55 5.58 7.99
C LEU A 15 15.01 5.14 8.12
N GLN A 16 15.81 5.86 8.91
CA GLN A 16 17.21 5.50 9.14
C GLN A 16 17.32 4.10 9.75
N THR A 17 16.48 3.76 10.73
CA THR A 17 16.43 2.41 11.30
C THR A 17 16.06 1.35 10.26
N VAL A 18 15.05 1.60 9.43
CA VAL A 18 14.67 0.65 8.36
C VAL A 18 15.79 0.48 7.33
N LEU A 19 16.46 1.57 6.95
CA LEU A 19 17.59 1.53 6.03
C LEU A 19 18.76 0.73 6.63
N GLN A 20 19.08 0.95 7.90
CA GLN A 20 20.12 0.19 8.63
C GLN A 20 19.80 -1.30 8.68
N ILE A 21 18.58 -1.68 9.05
CA ILE A 21 18.14 -3.08 9.06
C ILE A 21 18.31 -3.67 7.66
N THR A 22 17.85 -2.94 6.64
CA THR A 22 17.90 -3.43 5.25
C THR A 22 19.32 -3.54 4.69
N SER A 23 20.24 -2.66 5.12
CA SER A 23 21.64 -2.72 4.71
C SER A 23 22.45 -3.80 5.42
N SER A 24 22.15 -4.05 6.71
CA SER A 24 22.85 -5.07 7.51
C SER A 24 22.39 -6.49 7.18
N CYS A 25 21.19 -6.64 6.64
CA CYS A 25 20.65 -7.92 6.18
C CYS A 25 21.21 -8.42 4.83
N LYS A 26 22.28 -7.80 4.30
CA LYS A 26 23.01 -8.33 3.13
C LYS A 26 23.69 -9.69 3.42
N ASP A 27 23.82 -10.06 4.70
CA ASP A 27 24.49 -11.29 5.16
C ASP A 27 23.54 -12.51 5.27
N GLY A 28 22.46 -12.55 4.48
CA GLY A 28 21.61 -13.74 4.34
C GLY A 28 20.40 -13.82 5.28
N THR A 29 20.12 -12.79 6.08
CA THR A 29 18.85 -12.67 6.84
C THR A 29 17.82 -11.91 6.01
N ALA A 30 16.73 -12.56 5.62
CA ALA A 30 15.65 -11.89 4.88
C ALA A 30 14.93 -10.86 5.77
N VAL A 31 14.89 -9.60 5.33
CA VAL A 31 14.09 -8.55 5.98
C VAL A 31 12.61 -8.82 5.72
N SER A 32 11.78 -8.74 6.76
CA SER A 32 10.33 -8.92 6.61
C SER A 32 9.74 -7.89 5.62
N PRO A 33 8.81 -8.30 4.72
CA PRO A 33 8.07 -7.38 3.85
C PRO A 33 7.40 -6.23 4.59
N ASP A 34 6.96 -6.42 5.84
CA ASP A 34 6.37 -5.35 6.67
C ASP A 34 7.36 -4.21 6.94
N VAL A 35 8.62 -4.55 7.21
CA VAL A 35 9.69 -3.57 7.47
C VAL A 35 10.02 -2.79 6.20
N ILE A 36 10.02 -3.46 5.05
CA ILE A 36 10.25 -2.85 3.73
C ILE A 36 9.08 -1.91 3.38
N CYS A 37 7.84 -2.34 3.63
CA CYS A 37 6.66 -1.50 3.45
C CYS A 37 6.63 -0.27 4.37
N LEU A 38 7.28 -0.32 5.53
CA LEU A 38 7.40 0.83 6.41
C LEU A 38 8.22 1.96 5.76
N ALA A 39 9.32 1.64 5.07
CA ALA A 39 10.05 2.65 4.30
C ALA A 39 9.20 3.23 3.17
N GLY A 40 8.48 2.38 2.43
CA GLY A 40 7.54 2.82 1.39
C GLY A 40 6.47 3.77 1.95
N ARG A 41 5.91 3.46 3.12
CA ARG A 41 4.93 4.30 3.82
C ARG A 41 5.50 5.66 4.22
N ILE A 42 6.73 5.72 4.73
CA ILE A 42 7.37 6.97 5.12
C ILE A 42 7.57 7.88 3.90
N TYR A 43 8.08 7.35 2.79
CA TYR A 43 8.27 8.12 1.57
C TYR A 43 6.93 8.54 0.95
N LYS A 44 5.91 7.67 0.97
CA LYS A 44 4.55 8.04 0.59
C LYS A 44 4.01 9.18 1.45
N ASP A 45 4.19 9.11 2.77
CA ASP A 45 3.75 10.16 3.68
C ASP A 45 4.48 11.49 3.35
N LYS A 46 5.79 11.47 3.04
CA LYS A 46 6.53 12.66 2.57
C LYS A 46 5.92 13.25 1.31
N PHE A 47 5.69 12.43 0.28
CA PHE A 47 5.04 12.82 -0.97
C PHE A 47 3.66 13.46 -0.73
N ILE A 48 2.79 12.83 0.08
CA ILE A 48 1.47 13.38 0.39
C ILE A 48 1.59 14.71 1.15
N THR A 49 2.47 14.79 2.15
CA THR A 49 2.65 16.03 2.94
C THR A 49 3.27 17.17 2.15
N SER A 50 3.97 16.87 1.06
CA SER A 50 4.48 17.86 0.11
C SER A 50 3.41 18.40 -0.85
N ASN A 51 2.13 18.14 -0.59
CA ASN A 51 1.02 18.42 -1.51
C ASN A 51 1.25 17.78 -2.90
N TYR A 52 1.78 16.56 -2.92
CA TYR A 52 2.05 15.77 -4.12
C TYR A 52 3.11 16.36 -5.06
N GLU A 53 4.03 17.20 -4.55
CA GLU A 53 5.08 17.84 -5.35
C GLU A 53 6.44 17.12 -5.28
N ASP A 54 6.76 16.44 -4.18
CA ASP A 54 8.04 15.72 -3.98
C ASP A 54 8.08 14.41 -4.78
N ARG A 55 8.48 14.52 -6.05
CA ARG A 55 8.61 13.39 -6.98
C ARG A 55 9.73 12.42 -6.60
N GLU A 56 10.77 12.87 -5.89
CA GLU A 56 11.83 11.98 -5.42
C GLU A 56 11.30 11.02 -4.34
N SER A 57 10.51 11.53 -3.39
CA SER A 57 9.82 10.68 -2.41
C SER A 57 8.80 9.75 -3.06
N LEU A 58 8.11 10.18 -4.12
CA LEU A 58 7.22 9.31 -4.89
C LEU A 58 7.99 8.12 -5.50
N ASP A 59 9.08 8.37 -6.21
CA ASP A 59 9.87 7.31 -6.84
C ASP A 59 10.46 6.35 -5.81
N LYS A 60 10.99 6.85 -4.69
CA LYS A 60 11.46 6.01 -3.59
C LYS A 60 10.33 5.17 -2.99
N ALA A 61 9.14 5.74 -2.79
CA ALA A 61 8.00 4.96 -2.29
C ALA A 61 7.65 3.80 -3.23
N ILE A 62 7.64 4.05 -4.54
CA ILE A 62 7.41 3.03 -5.57
C ILE A 62 8.47 1.93 -5.48
N GLU A 63 9.75 2.28 -5.39
CA GLU A 63 10.84 1.30 -5.26
C GLU A 63 10.67 0.39 -4.04
N TRP A 64 10.34 0.97 -2.88
CA TRP A 64 10.15 0.21 -1.64
C TRP A 64 8.94 -0.71 -1.72
N TYR A 65 7.80 -0.24 -2.25
CA TYR A 65 6.61 -1.07 -2.39
C TYR A 65 6.79 -2.16 -3.45
N ARG A 66 7.47 -1.88 -4.56
CA ARG A 66 7.86 -2.88 -5.57
C ARG A 66 8.69 -3.99 -4.94
N ARG A 67 9.77 -3.62 -4.23
CA ARG A 67 10.60 -4.58 -3.52
C ARG A 67 9.81 -5.42 -2.51
N ALA A 68 8.88 -4.82 -1.78
CA ALA A 68 8.06 -5.56 -0.83
C ALA A 68 7.12 -6.57 -1.53
N PHE A 69 6.51 -6.15 -2.63
CA PHE A 69 5.61 -6.99 -3.43
C PHE A 69 6.34 -8.17 -4.09
N ASP A 70 7.54 -7.94 -4.61
CA ASP A 70 8.39 -8.98 -5.20
C ASP A 70 8.80 -10.05 -4.18
N LEU A 71 9.03 -9.65 -2.93
CA LEU A 71 9.34 -10.59 -1.83
C LEU A 71 8.11 -11.37 -1.36
N SER A 72 6.98 -10.68 -1.26
CA SER A 72 5.71 -11.29 -0.89
C SER A 72 4.56 -10.45 -1.46
N PRO A 73 3.66 -11.05 -2.26
CA PRO A 73 2.55 -10.33 -2.89
C PRO A 73 1.42 -10.05 -1.88
N LEU A 74 1.69 -9.14 -0.96
CA LEU A 74 0.73 -8.68 0.04
C LEU A 74 -0.23 -7.67 -0.57
N GLU A 75 -1.50 -7.70 -0.14
CA GLU A 75 -2.55 -6.84 -0.71
C GLU A 75 -2.20 -5.36 -0.57
N TYR A 76 -1.81 -4.95 0.64
CA TYR A 76 -1.52 -3.56 0.93
C TYR A 76 -0.26 -3.06 0.20
N SER A 77 0.75 -3.91 -0.05
CA SER A 77 1.92 -3.49 -0.84
C SER A 77 1.55 -3.29 -2.30
N GLY A 78 0.77 -4.21 -2.88
CA GLY A 78 0.28 -4.11 -4.25
C GLY A 78 -0.62 -2.90 -4.50
N ILE A 79 -1.59 -2.65 -3.60
CA ILE A 79 -2.49 -1.50 -3.70
C ILE A 79 -1.72 -0.18 -3.64
N ASN A 80 -0.77 -0.06 -2.70
CA ASN A 80 0.05 1.15 -2.58
C ASN A 80 0.93 1.34 -3.81
N LEU A 81 1.50 0.27 -4.35
CA LEU A 81 2.32 0.31 -5.56
C LEU A 81 1.53 0.82 -6.77
N ILE A 82 0.37 0.22 -7.08
CA ILE A 82 -0.50 0.69 -8.18
C ILE A 82 -0.90 2.15 -7.96
N THR A 83 -1.31 2.51 -6.74
CA THR A 83 -1.74 3.88 -6.42
C THR A 83 -0.64 4.90 -6.69
N LEU A 84 0.61 4.58 -6.30
CA LEU A 84 1.75 5.46 -6.54
C LEU A 84 2.17 5.49 -8.01
N LEU A 85 2.07 4.37 -8.72
CA LEU A 85 2.29 4.32 -10.18
C LEU A 85 1.28 5.23 -10.90
N ARG A 86 -0.02 5.19 -10.54
CA ARG A 86 -1.02 6.15 -11.04
C ARG A 86 -0.64 7.59 -10.71
N ALA A 87 -0.19 7.88 -9.48
CA ALA A 87 0.25 9.21 -9.09
C ALA A 87 1.49 9.71 -9.87
N ARG A 88 2.31 8.80 -10.38
CA ARG A 88 3.43 9.08 -11.29
C ARG A 88 2.99 9.31 -12.75
N GLY A 89 1.74 8.98 -13.08
CA GLY A 89 1.15 9.14 -14.42
C GLY A 89 1.04 7.85 -15.22
N GLU A 90 1.28 6.70 -14.59
CA GLU A 90 1.10 5.39 -15.22
C GLU A 90 -0.39 5.01 -15.31
N THR A 91 -0.72 4.18 -16.29
CA THR A 91 -2.07 3.69 -16.56
C THR A 91 -2.03 2.17 -16.73
N PHE A 92 -3.17 1.49 -16.61
CA PHE A 92 -3.19 0.03 -16.82
C PHE A 92 -2.84 -0.32 -18.27
N GLU A 93 -3.14 0.55 -19.23
CA GLU A 93 -2.89 0.34 -20.65
C GLU A 93 -1.40 0.40 -21.00
N ASN A 94 -0.63 1.26 -20.32
CA ASN A 94 0.79 1.49 -20.63
C ASN A 94 1.77 0.79 -19.68
N ASN A 95 1.29 0.13 -18.62
CA ASN A 95 2.13 -0.44 -17.58
C ASN A 95 1.76 -1.89 -17.25
N SER A 96 2.59 -2.83 -17.70
CA SER A 96 2.37 -4.28 -17.50
C SER A 96 2.54 -4.72 -16.03
N GLU A 97 3.37 -4.02 -15.25
CA GLU A 97 3.50 -4.26 -13.80
C GLU A 97 2.16 -3.99 -13.10
N MET A 98 1.48 -2.88 -13.43
CA MET A 98 0.15 -2.59 -12.88
C MET A 98 -0.86 -3.68 -13.22
N GLN A 99 -0.87 -4.16 -14.47
CA GLN A 99 -1.76 -5.24 -14.91
C GLN A 99 -1.51 -6.53 -14.12
N GLN A 100 -0.25 -6.90 -13.92
CA GLN A 100 0.13 -8.10 -13.15
C GLN A 100 -0.30 -7.99 -11.69
N ILE A 101 -0.04 -6.84 -11.06
CA ILE A 101 -0.46 -6.61 -9.67
C ILE A 101 -1.99 -6.67 -9.57
N ALA A 102 -2.74 -6.11 -10.52
CA ALA A 102 -4.20 -6.18 -10.52
C ALA A 102 -4.73 -7.61 -10.60
N VAL A 103 -4.12 -8.48 -11.43
CA VAL A 103 -4.48 -9.91 -11.50
C VAL A 103 -4.26 -10.57 -10.14
N VAL A 104 -3.13 -10.30 -9.49
CA VAL A 104 -2.83 -10.81 -8.15
C VAL A 104 -3.87 -10.33 -7.14
N LEU A 105 -4.13 -9.02 -7.06
CA LEU A 105 -5.11 -8.43 -6.13
C LEU A 105 -6.51 -8.99 -6.33
N ASN A 106 -6.94 -9.18 -7.57
CA ASN A 106 -8.23 -9.80 -7.89
C ASN A 106 -8.30 -11.25 -7.40
N SER A 107 -7.21 -12.01 -7.53
CA SER A 107 -7.13 -13.37 -6.99
C SER A 107 -7.20 -13.38 -5.45
N LEU A 108 -6.47 -12.46 -4.79
CA LEU A 108 -6.48 -12.32 -3.33
C LEU A 108 -7.88 -11.99 -2.80
N LEU A 109 -8.56 -11.01 -3.41
CA LEU A 109 -9.93 -10.66 -3.08
C LEU A 109 -10.92 -11.79 -3.33
N GLY A 110 -10.77 -12.52 -4.44
CA GLY A 110 -11.61 -13.67 -4.76
C GLY A 110 -11.59 -14.73 -3.65
N ARG A 111 -10.45 -14.92 -2.98
CA ARG A 111 -10.32 -15.85 -1.84
C ARG A 111 -11.04 -15.39 -0.58
N LYS A 112 -11.25 -14.08 -0.40
CA LYS A 112 -12.03 -13.54 0.74
C LYS A 112 -13.53 -13.68 0.55
N GLY A 113 -13.97 -13.88 -0.69
CA GLY A 113 -15.37 -14.09 -1.02
C GLY A 113 -16.15 -12.78 -1.21
N ALA A 114 -17.48 -12.89 -1.19
CA ALA A 114 -18.36 -11.77 -1.49
C ALA A 114 -18.28 -10.67 -0.42
N LEU A 115 -18.34 -9.40 -0.85
CA LEU A 115 -18.35 -8.22 0.02
C LEU A 115 -19.36 -8.32 1.18
N ALA A 116 -20.55 -8.89 0.91
CA ALA A 116 -21.60 -9.09 1.90
C ALA A 116 -21.14 -9.93 3.11
N ASN A 117 -20.23 -10.87 2.89
CA ASN A 117 -19.76 -11.83 3.90
C ASN A 117 -18.50 -11.37 4.65
N LEU A 118 -17.83 -10.31 4.19
CA LEU A 118 -16.64 -9.80 4.85
C LEU A 118 -16.99 -9.19 6.22
N THR A 119 -16.30 -9.61 7.27
CA THR A 119 -16.51 -9.10 8.64
C THR A 119 -15.35 -8.26 9.15
N GLU A 120 -14.17 -8.39 8.54
CA GLU A 120 -12.98 -7.63 8.91
C GLU A 120 -12.95 -6.29 8.17
N TYR A 121 -12.75 -5.20 8.91
CA TYR A 121 -12.73 -3.85 8.33
C TYR A 121 -11.66 -3.72 7.23
N TRP A 122 -10.48 -4.31 7.47
CA TRP A 122 -9.37 -4.31 6.52
C TRP A 122 -9.71 -4.99 5.21
N ASP A 123 -10.48 -6.07 5.25
CA ASP A 123 -10.89 -6.78 4.06
C ASP A 123 -11.87 -5.93 3.23
N VAL A 124 -12.78 -5.22 3.89
CA VAL A 124 -13.71 -4.30 3.23
C VAL A 124 -12.97 -3.08 2.67
N ALA A 125 -11.97 -2.54 3.39
CA ALA A 125 -11.14 -1.44 2.91
C ALA A 125 -10.32 -1.84 1.68
N THR A 126 -9.70 -3.01 1.69
CA THR A 126 -9.02 -3.59 0.51
C THR A 126 -10.00 -3.72 -0.66
N TYR A 127 -11.21 -4.21 -0.41
CA TYR A 127 -12.25 -4.36 -1.46
C TYR A 127 -12.61 -3.00 -2.07
N PHE A 128 -12.75 -1.96 -1.24
CA PHE A 128 -12.98 -0.59 -1.69
C PHE A 128 -11.84 -0.09 -2.57
N GLU A 129 -10.58 -0.18 -2.11
CA GLU A 129 -9.42 0.32 -2.85
C GLU A 129 -9.25 -0.37 -4.20
N VAL A 130 -9.38 -1.70 -4.27
CA VAL A 130 -9.28 -2.42 -5.54
C VAL A 130 -10.46 -2.09 -6.47
N SER A 131 -11.67 -1.90 -5.94
CA SER A 131 -12.81 -1.47 -6.76
C SER A 131 -12.60 -0.08 -7.36
N VAL A 132 -12.00 0.84 -6.61
CA VAL A 132 -11.61 2.18 -7.12
C VAL A 132 -10.52 2.06 -8.17
N LEU A 133 -9.51 1.21 -7.95
CA LEU A 133 -8.44 0.98 -8.92
C LEU A 133 -8.98 0.38 -10.23
N ALA A 134 -9.97 -0.51 -10.15
CA ALA A 134 -10.66 -1.10 -11.31
C ALA A 134 -11.75 -0.20 -11.91
N GLU A 135 -11.96 1.00 -11.36
CA GLU A 135 -13.01 1.95 -11.75
C GLU A 135 -14.44 1.38 -11.67
N ASP A 136 -14.64 0.35 -10.85
CA ASP A 136 -15.94 -0.24 -10.51
C ASP A 136 -16.57 0.56 -9.36
N TYR A 137 -16.96 1.80 -9.66
CA TYR A 137 -17.55 2.72 -8.69
C TYR A 137 -18.83 2.18 -8.01
N PRO A 138 -19.72 1.42 -8.67
CA PRO A 138 -20.83 0.77 -7.99
C PRO A 138 -20.38 -0.15 -6.84
N LYS A 139 -19.36 -1.00 -7.06
CA LYS A 139 -18.79 -1.83 -5.99
C LYS A 139 -18.05 -1.02 -4.95
N ALA A 140 -17.31 0.01 -5.35
CA ALA A 140 -16.63 0.92 -4.44
C ALA A 140 -17.64 1.59 -3.48
N CYS A 141 -18.77 2.08 -3.99
CA CYS A 141 -19.83 2.66 -3.17
C CYS A 141 -20.42 1.67 -2.15
N GLN A 142 -20.64 0.41 -2.56
CA GLN A 142 -21.12 -0.62 -1.63
C GLN A 142 -20.11 -0.90 -0.52
N ALA A 143 -18.82 -0.99 -0.86
CA ALA A 143 -17.76 -1.21 0.12
C ALA A 143 -17.62 -0.01 1.06
N ALA A 144 -17.66 1.22 0.55
CA ALA A 144 -17.63 2.44 1.35
C ALA A 144 -18.80 2.52 2.34
N LEU A 145 -20.02 2.17 1.90
CA LEU A 145 -21.18 2.09 2.80
C LEU A 145 -20.96 1.06 3.92
N LYS A 146 -20.44 -0.11 3.58
CA LYS A 146 -20.13 -1.14 4.57
C LYS A 146 -19.06 -0.69 5.57
N MET A 147 -17.99 -0.03 5.10
CA MET A 147 -16.97 0.58 5.98
C MET A 147 -17.59 1.59 6.95
N ALA A 148 -18.51 2.44 6.48
CA ALA A 148 -19.20 3.41 7.32
C ALA A 148 -20.03 2.74 8.42
N ILE A 149 -20.72 1.64 8.09
CA ILE A 149 -21.51 0.84 9.06
C ILE A 149 -20.59 0.18 10.10
N MET A 150 -19.43 -0.34 9.67
CA MET A 150 -18.49 -1.05 10.55
C MET A 150 -17.74 -0.15 11.53
N LYS A 151 -17.81 1.17 11.34
CA LYS A 151 -17.09 2.22 12.09
C LYS A 151 -15.56 2.07 11.97
N PRO A 152 -14.90 2.96 11.22
CA PRO A 152 -13.45 2.88 11.03
C PRO A 152 -12.70 3.01 12.36
N PRO A 153 -11.65 2.22 12.57
CA PRO A 153 -10.78 2.38 13.73
C PRO A 153 -9.96 3.69 13.63
N ILE A 154 -9.65 4.31 14.77
CA ILE A 154 -9.20 5.73 14.88
C ILE A 154 -7.69 5.97 14.60
N TRP A 155 -6.90 4.95 14.22
CA TRP A 155 -5.42 5.05 14.20
C TRP A 155 -4.80 5.61 12.89
#